data_AF-A0A7I8E8S6-F1
#
_entry.id   AF-A0A7I8E8S6-F1
#
_cell.length_a   1.000
_cell.length_b   1.000
_cell.length_c   1.000
_cell.angle_alpha   90.00
_cell.angle_beta   90.00
_cell.angle_gamma   90.00
#
_symmetry.space_group_name_H-M   'P 1'
#
loop_
_entity.id
_entity.type
_entity.pdbx_description
1 polymer ?
#
loop_
_entity_poly.entity_id
_entity_poly.type
_entity_poly.pdbx_seq_one_letter_code
_entity_poly.pdbx_strand_id
1 'polypeptide(L)'
;MDARILFFEGAPGAGKSCLSQHLARQLEEAGRCVLWLEEHTLNESVFAPFLAQIGRDPDAAIASLLACWRNLLARIDQSAGLFCLDGAFFHSTIKVLLAHDVPRSGIDAYLHALYPLLTRFQPCLIHLVCDVERILRATIVERGHAWAALVAADVAAYPVQRALQQTGESGLIAFFVESQLQLAMIATGYPFARLDIDTTSRDWAGYQAVLCAALGVRPNEPAPFEDNLSQYAGIYQPPNGFPDAYRQPFQVEPVGDGLRLHMGFMRNFRLAPLARDRFAIIGRPLEVEFIRDDEGRVCGVIYPFVPDQRFVCERQVTV
;
A
#
# COMPACT_ATOMS: atom_id res chain seq x y z
N MET A 1 -21.89 4.74 -8.68
CA MET A 1 -20.68 4.95 -9.49
C MET A 1 -20.35 3.63 -10.16
N ASP A 2 -20.27 3.61 -11.49
CA ASP A 2 -20.12 2.37 -12.28
C ASP A 2 -18.66 2.10 -12.67
N ALA A 3 -17.72 2.55 -11.83
CA ALA A 3 -16.30 2.37 -12.07
C ALA A 3 -15.93 0.88 -12.01
N ARG A 4 -15.06 0.43 -12.93
CA ARG A 4 -14.42 -0.90 -12.86
C ARG A 4 -13.03 -0.85 -12.24
N ILE A 5 -12.41 0.33 -12.19
CA ILE A 5 -11.08 0.55 -11.64
C ILE A 5 -11.15 1.70 -10.64
N LEU A 6 -10.58 1.51 -9.46
CA LEU A 6 -10.39 2.52 -8.43
C LEU A 6 -8.89 2.71 -8.21
N PHE A 7 -8.38 3.90 -8.51
CA PHE A 7 -7.01 4.28 -8.24
C PHE A 7 -6.93 4.96 -6.88
N PHE A 8 -6.10 4.43 -5.98
CA PHE A 8 -5.83 5.06 -4.69
C PHE A 8 -4.49 5.78 -4.74
N GLU A 9 -4.53 7.11 -4.69
CA GLU A 9 -3.34 7.94 -4.81
C GLU A 9 -3.21 8.92 -3.65
N GLY A 10 -1.98 9.28 -3.29
CA GLY A 10 -1.69 10.14 -2.14
C GLY A 10 -0.29 9.90 -1.57
N ALA A 11 0.11 10.72 -0.60
CA ALA A 11 1.43 10.64 0.02
C ALA A 11 1.68 9.29 0.76
N PRO A 12 2.94 8.90 1.00
CA PRO A 12 3.24 7.91 2.02
C PRO A 12 2.65 8.33 3.37
N GLY A 13 1.99 7.40 4.05
CA GLY A 13 1.29 7.69 5.32
C GLY A 13 -0.12 8.25 5.16
N ALA A 14 -0.56 8.65 3.95
CA ALA A 14 -1.92 9.16 3.72
C ALA A 14 -3.02 8.09 3.81
N GLY A 15 -2.65 6.81 3.93
CA GLY A 15 -3.59 5.71 4.14
C GLY A 15 -4.04 4.95 2.90
N LYS A 16 -3.36 5.11 1.75
CA LYS A 16 -3.70 4.43 0.47
C LYS A 16 -3.99 2.93 0.65
N SER A 17 -2.98 2.16 1.05
CA SER A 17 -3.08 0.70 1.21
C SER A 17 -4.14 0.30 2.24
N CYS A 18 -4.29 1.09 3.32
CA CYS A 18 -5.28 0.83 4.36
C CYS A 18 -6.72 1.02 3.85
N LEU A 19 -6.96 2.12 3.14
CA LEU A 19 -8.29 2.46 2.61
C LEU A 19 -8.66 1.56 1.42
N SER A 20 -7.72 1.27 0.52
CA SER A 20 -7.94 0.37 -0.62
C SER A 20 -8.25 -1.05 -0.15
N GLN A 21 -7.50 -1.57 0.84
CA GLN A 21 -7.75 -2.88 1.43
C GLN A 21 -9.10 -2.91 2.15
N HIS A 22 -9.37 -1.90 2.99
CA HIS A 22 -10.64 -1.82 3.72
C HIS A 22 -11.82 -1.86 2.76
N LEU A 23 -11.81 -1.00 1.74
CA LEU A 23 -12.89 -0.96 0.76
C LEU A 23 -13.01 -2.29 0.00
N ALA A 24 -11.90 -2.88 -0.43
CA ALA A 24 -11.94 -4.16 -1.13
C ALA A 24 -12.65 -5.24 -0.31
N ARG A 25 -12.33 -5.34 0.99
CA ARG A 25 -13.02 -6.24 1.91
C ARG A 25 -14.50 -5.93 2.06
N GLN A 26 -14.86 -4.65 2.22
CA GLN A 26 -16.27 -4.24 2.35
C GLN A 26 -17.08 -4.58 1.10
N LEU A 27 -16.48 -4.46 -0.08
CA LEU A 27 -17.10 -4.84 -1.34
C LEU A 27 -17.24 -6.36 -1.48
N GLU A 28 -16.22 -7.12 -1.11
CA GLU A 28 -16.26 -8.59 -1.09
C GLU A 28 -17.34 -9.11 -0.14
N GLU A 29 -17.40 -8.56 1.08
CA GLU A 29 -18.43 -8.89 2.07
C GLU A 29 -19.84 -8.50 1.59
N ALA A 30 -19.96 -7.44 0.76
CA ALA A 30 -21.20 -7.07 0.07
C ALA A 30 -21.49 -7.95 -1.17
N GLY A 31 -20.74 -9.05 -1.38
CA GLY A 31 -20.94 -10.01 -2.46
C GLY A 31 -20.44 -9.55 -3.84
N ARG A 32 -19.62 -8.49 -3.90
CA ARG A 32 -19.03 -8.03 -5.17
C ARG A 32 -17.73 -8.76 -5.44
N CYS A 33 -17.50 -9.12 -6.71
CA CYS A 33 -16.18 -9.58 -7.15
C CYS A 33 -15.21 -8.40 -7.20
N VAL A 34 -14.17 -8.43 -6.36
CA VAL A 34 -13.15 -7.40 -6.29
C VAL A 34 -11.77 -8.03 -6.33
N LEU A 35 -10.83 -7.35 -6.99
CA LEU A 35 -9.41 -7.65 -6.86
C LEU A 35 -8.68 -6.42 -6.34
N TRP A 36 -7.97 -6.58 -5.23
CA TRP A 36 -7.07 -5.57 -4.71
C TRP A 36 -5.63 -5.90 -5.09
N LEU A 37 -4.94 -4.94 -5.72
CA LEU A 37 -3.53 -5.04 -6.03
C LEU A 37 -2.78 -3.94 -5.28
N GLU A 38 -1.88 -4.33 -4.38
CA GLU A 38 -1.03 -3.38 -3.65
C GLU A 38 0.14 -2.89 -4.51
N GLU A 39 0.73 -1.76 -4.11
CA GLU A 39 1.82 -1.08 -4.82
C GLU A 39 3.00 -2.02 -5.13
N HIS A 40 3.37 -2.89 -4.18
CA HIS A 40 4.49 -3.80 -4.34
C HIS A 40 4.23 -4.85 -5.42
N THR A 41 3.07 -5.52 -5.38
CA THR A 41 2.64 -6.47 -6.41
C THR A 41 2.55 -5.80 -7.79
N LEU A 42 2.05 -4.57 -7.85
CA LEU A 42 1.99 -3.80 -9.09
C LEU A 42 3.39 -3.53 -9.64
N ASN A 43 4.33 -3.11 -8.80
CA ASN A 43 5.70 -2.83 -9.21
C ASN A 43 6.42 -4.08 -9.72
N GLU A 44 6.28 -5.21 -9.04
CA GLU A 44 7.00 -6.44 -9.39
C GLU A 44 6.37 -7.21 -10.54
N SER A 45 5.03 -7.26 -10.60
CA SER A 45 4.32 -8.14 -11.55
C SER A 45 3.76 -7.40 -12.77
N VAL A 46 3.45 -6.12 -12.64
CA VAL A 46 2.81 -5.34 -13.71
C VAL A 46 3.78 -4.35 -14.34
N PHE A 47 4.43 -3.54 -13.52
CA PHE A 47 5.28 -2.43 -13.97
C PHE A 47 6.78 -2.75 -13.99
N ALA A 48 7.19 -3.97 -13.65
CA ALA A 48 8.60 -4.37 -13.69
C ALA A 48 9.28 -4.10 -15.04
N PRO A 49 8.65 -4.36 -16.20
CA PRO A 49 9.24 -4.01 -17.50
C PRO A 49 9.48 -2.50 -17.68
N PHE A 50 8.63 -1.64 -17.11
CA PHE A 50 8.82 -0.19 -17.12
C PHE A 50 9.95 0.22 -16.17
N LEU A 51 9.94 -0.29 -14.94
CA LEU A 51 10.94 0.00 -13.91
C LEU A 51 12.35 -0.46 -14.31
N ALA A 52 12.46 -1.50 -15.14
CA ALA A 52 13.74 -1.96 -15.68
C ALA A 52 14.32 -1.04 -16.79
N GLN A 53 13.48 -0.21 -17.42
CA GLN A 53 13.87 0.67 -18.52
C GLN A 53 14.08 2.12 -18.08
N ILE A 54 13.36 2.57 -17.05
CA ILE A 54 13.44 3.96 -16.60
C ILE A 54 14.87 4.32 -16.15
N GLY A 55 15.33 5.51 -16.54
CA GLY A 55 16.71 5.96 -16.32
C GLY A 55 17.74 5.51 -17.36
N ARG A 56 17.36 4.68 -18.34
CA ARG A 56 18.21 4.33 -19.50
C ARG A 56 17.76 5.08 -20.75
N ASP A 57 16.48 4.97 -21.06
CA ASP A 57 15.83 5.59 -22.23
C ASP A 57 14.40 5.99 -21.86
N PRO A 58 14.11 7.29 -21.68
CA PRO A 58 12.78 7.79 -21.34
C PRO A 58 11.68 7.41 -22.33
N ASP A 59 11.96 7.40 -23.62
CA ASP A 59 10.96 7.12 -24.65
C ASP A 59 10.62 5.61 -24.67
N ALA A 60 11.64 4.76 -24.56
CA ALA A 60 11.44 3.33 -24.40
C ALA A 60 10.72 3.00 -23.08
N ALA A 61 11.00 3.73 -22.00
CA ALA A 61 10.32 3.56 -20.72
C ALA A 61 8.82 3.92 -20.82
N ILE A 62 8.46 5.03 -21.47
CA ILE A 62 7.04 5.40 -21.69
C ILE A 62 6.33 4.34 -22.55
N ALA A 63 6.98 3.87 -23.62
CA ALA A 63 6.42 2.80 -24.46
C ALA A 63 6.19 1.51 -23.66
N SER A 64 7.17 1.12 -22.83
CA SER A 64 7.09 -0.02 -21.91
C SER A 64 5.93 0.14 -20.91
N LEU A 65 5.79 1.33 -20.31
CA LEU A 65 4.71 1.64 -19.37
C LEU A 65 3.32 1.52 -20.02
N LEU A 66 3.15 2.03 -21.24
CA LEU A 66 1.90 1.86 -21.98
C LEU A 66 1.62 0.38 -22.32
N ALA A 67 2.65 -0.43 -22.60
CA ALA A 67 2.48 -1.86 -22.77
C ALA A 67 2.06 -2.57 -21.47
N CYS A 68 2.65 -2.20 -20.33
CA CYS A 68 2.22 -2.68 -19.00
C CYS A 68 0.73 -2.38 -18.77
N TRP A 69 0.27 -1.17 -19.06
CA TRP A 69 -1.15 -0.82 -18.96
C TRP A 69 -2.04 -1.64 -19.87
N ARG A 70 -1.68 -1.83 -21.15
CA ARG A 70 -2.47 -2.67 -22.06
C ARG A 70 -2.60 -4.10 -21.54
N ASN A 71 -1.53 -4.67 -21.00
CA ASN A 71 -1.55 -6.02 -20.43
C ASN A 71 -2.42 -6.10 -19.17
N LEU A 72 -2.29 -5.14 -18.25
CA LEU A 72 -3.14 -5.06 -17.06
C LEU A 72 -4.62 -4.93 -17.46
N LEU A 73 -4.93 -4.01 -18.37
CA LEU A 73 -6.30 -3.76 -18.82
C LEU A 73 -6.90 -4.95 -19.57
N ALA A 74 -6.10 -5.72 -20.32
CA ALA A 74 -6.57 -6.97 -20.93
C ALA A 74 -6.98 -8.01 -19.87
N ARG A 75 -6.22 -8.12 -18.77
CA ARG A 75 -6.57 -8.99 -17.63
C ARG A 75 -7.82 -8.50 -16.90
N ILE A 76 -7.95 -7.19 -16.71
CA ILE A 76 -9.14 -6.58 -16.11
C ILE A 76 -10.37 -6.87 -16.97
N ASP A 77 -10.25 -6.76 -18.29
CA ASP A 77 -11.35 -6.98 -19.22
C ASP A 77 -11.90 -8.41 -19.18
N GLN A 78 -11.01 -9.40 -18.97
CA GLN A 78 -11.37 -10.81 -18.80
C GLN A 78 -12.00 -11.13 -17.43
N SER A 79 -11.97 -10.18 -16.48
CA SER A 79 -12.55 -10.31 -15.15
C SER A 79 -13.89 -9.59 -15.05
N ALA A 80 -14.86 -10.19 -14.38
CA ALA A 80 -16.13 -9.53 -14.05
C ALA A 80 -16.03 -8.55 -12.86
N GLY A 81 -14.85 -8.45 -12.23
CA GLY A 81 -14.67 -7.74 -10.97
C GLY A 81 -14.31 -6.25 -11.09
N LEU A 82 -14.46 -5.57 -9.96
CA LEU A 82 -13.89 -4.25 -9.67
C LEU A 82 -12.41 -4.40 -9.28
N PHE A 83 -11.55 -3.47 -9.69
CA PHE A 83 -10.14 -3.47 -9.32
C PHE A 83 -9.82 -2.28 -8.42
N CYS A 84 -9.31 -2.54 -7.22
CA CYS A 84 -8.72 -1.53 -6.34
C CYS A 84 -7.21 -1.54 -6.52
N LEU A 85 -6.63 -0.47 -7.05
CA LEU A 85 -5.22 -0.38 -7.41
C LEU A 85 -4.53 0.68 -6.55
N ASP A 86 -3.60 0.25 -5.70
CA ASP A 86 -2.84 1.12 -4.78
C ASP A 86 -1.62 1.72 -5.50
N GLY A 87 -1.62 3.04 -5.68
CA GLY A 87 -0.49 3.77 -6.25
C GLY A 87 -0.23 3.56 -7.75
N ALA A 88 -1.09 2.82 -8.46
CA ALA A 88 -0.83 2.45 -9.85
C ALA A 88 -0.79 3.64 -10.83
N PHE A 89 -1.67 4.63 -10.65
CA PHE A 89 -1.82 5.75 -11.57
C PHE A 89 -0.73 6.80 -11.41
N PHE A 90 -0.25 7.03 -10.19
CA PHE A 90 0.79 8.03 -9.94
C PHE A 90 2.02 7.45 -9.26
N HIS A 91 1.88 6.80 -8.11
CA HIS A 91 3.01 6.42 -7.26
C HIS A 91 4.01 5.45 -7.91
N SER A 92 3.51 4.44 -8.63
CA SER A 92 4.28 3.43 -9.37
C SER A 92 4.69 3.86 -10.77
N THR A 93 4.12 4.95 -11.28
CA THR A 93 4.22 5.31 -12.70
C THR A 93 4.64 6.78 -12.87
N ILE A 94 3.71 7.74 -12.80
CA ILE A 94 4.01 9.15 -13.08
C ILE A 94 5.05 9.75 -12.12
N LYS A 95 4.99 9.44 -10.82
CA LYS A 95 6.02 9.85 -9.84
C LYS A 95 7.40 9.36 -10.27
N VAL A 96 7.50 8.15 -10.80
CA VAL A 96 8.77 7.57 -11.25
C VAL A 96 9.26 8.28 -12.52
N LEU A 97 8.39 8.62 -13.46
CA LEU A 97 8.73 9.47 -14.61
C LEU A 97 9.27 10.84 -14.14
N LEU A 98 8.57 11.50 -13.21
CA LEU A 98 9.00 12.77 -12.62
C LEU A 98 10.36 12.63 -11.91
N ALA A 99 10.54 11.58 -11.11
CA ALA A 99 11.77 11.31 -10.37
C ALA A 99 12.99 11.11 -11.31
N HIS A 100 12.76 10.58 -12.51
CA HIS A 100 13.77 10.37 -13.54
C HIS A 100 13.87 11.52 -14.55
N ASP A 101 13.37 12.70 -14.20
CA ASP A 101 13.49 13.93 -15.00
C ASP A 101 12.90 13.80 -16.42
N VAL A 102 11.85 13.00 -16.56
CA VAL A 102 11.12 12.90 -17.83
C VAL A 102 10.40 14.23 -18.09
N PRO A 103 10.61 14.88 -19.26
CA PRO A 103 10.01 16.17 -19.55
C PRO A 103 8.49 16.14 -19.46
N ARG A 104 7.90 17.28 -19.04
CA ARG A 104 6.44 17.41 -18.91
C ARG A 104 5.68 17.04 -20.19
N SER A 105 6.20 17.42 -21.35
CA SER A 105 5.62 17.04 -22.66
C SER A 105 5.55 15.52 -22.87
N GLY A 106 6.54 14.77 -22.37
CA GLY A 106 6.54 13.30 -22.42
C GLY A 106 5.49 12.70 -21.48
N ILE A 107 5.34 13.25 -20.28
CA ILE A 107 4.28 12.84 -19.33
C ILE A 107 2.89 13.16 -19.88
N ASP A 108 2.70 14.35 -20.48
CA ASP A 108 1.44 14.74 -21.09
C ASP A 108 1.08 13.83 -22.28
N ALA A 109 2.06 13.49 -23.13
CA ALA A 109 1.87 12.54 -24.23
C ALA A 109 1.51 11.13 -23.72
N TYR A 110 2.15 10.67 -22.65
CA TYR A 110 1.80 9.42 -21.96
C TYR A 110 0.36 9.44 -21.46
N LEU A 111 -0.07 10.49 -20.76
CA LEU A 111 -1.43 10.63 -20.25
C LEU A 111 -2.46 10.68 -21.39
N HIS A 112 -2.16 11.41 -22.46
CA HIS A 112 -2.99 11.46 -23.66
C HIS A 112 -3.16 10.09 -24.32
N ALA A 113 -2.12 9.25 -24.30
CA ALA A 113 -2.19 7.87 -24.78
C ALA A 113 -2.90 6.92 -23.79
N LEU A 114 -2.78 7.15 -22.48
CA LEU A 114 -3.35 6.29 -21.44
C LEU A 114 -4.87 6.48 -21.29
N TYR A 115 -5.39 7.71 -21.29
CA TYR A 115 -6.81 7.94 -21.04
C TYR A 115 -7.76 7.23 -22.01
N PRO A 116 -7.50 7.18 -23.34
CA PRO A 116 -8.30 6.38 -24.25
C PRO A 116 -8.36 4.89 -23.86
N LEU A 117 -7.24 4.32 -23.38
CA LEU A 117 -7.18 2.92 -22.93
C LEU A 117 -8.06 2.68 -21.69
N LEU A 118 -8.12 3.67 -20.79
CA LEU A 118 -8.89 3.58 -19.55
C LEU A 118 -10.39 3.83 -19.73
N THR A 119 -10.80 4.50 -20.82
CA THR A 119 -12.16 5.05 -20.97
C THR A 119 -13.27 4.01 -20.76
N ARG A 120 -13.12 2.81 -21.32
CA ARG A 120 -14.12 1.74 -21.19
C ARG A 120 -14.28 1.18 -19.77
N PHE A 121 -13.31 1.43 -18.88
CA PHE A 121 -13.33 0.96 -17.49
C PHE A 121 -13.88 2.01 -16.53
N GLN A 122 -14.16 3.23 -17.02
CA GLN A 122 -14.72 4.34 -16.23
C GLN A 122 -13.98 4.50 -14.89
N PRO A 123 -12.63 4.62 -14.89
CA PRO A 123 -11.88 4.58 -13.65
C PRO A 123 -12.28 5.74 -12.73
N CYS A 124 -12.18 5.52 -11.43
CA CYS A 124 -12.29 6.58 -10.44
C CYS A 124 -10.96 6.79 -9.74
N LEU A 125 -10.53 8.05 -9.67
CA LEU A 125 -9.39 8.47 -8.86
C LEU A 125 -9.85 8.79 -7.44
N ILE A 126 -9.45 7.97 -6.48
CA ILE A 126 -9.55 8.24 -5.05
C ILE A 126 -8.25 8.94 -4.62
N HIS A 127 -8.32 10.26 -4.49
CA HIS A 127 -7.17 11.10 -4.19
C HIS A 127 -7.17 11.50 -2.72
N LEU A 128 -6.19 10.98 -1.99
CA LEU A 128 -5.98 11.23 -0.57
C LEU A 128 -5.14 12.49 -0.41
N VAL A 129 -5.81 13.61 -0.22
CA VAL A 129 -5.20 14.92 -0.02
C VAL A 129 -4.78 15.04 1.44
N CYS A 130 -3.62 15.61 1.73
CA CYS A 130 -3.22 15.87 3.10
C CYS A 130 -2.16 16.98 3.22
N ASP A 131 -1.93 17.44 4.44
CA ASP A 131 -0.67 18.07 4.83
C ASP A 131 0.46 17.02 4.78
N VAL A 132 1.12 16.93 3.63
CA VAL A 132 2.12 15.90 3.32
C VAL A 132 3.28 15.94 4.29
N GLU A 133 3.78 17.12 4.64
CA GLU A 133 4.89 17.27 5.57
C GLU A 133 4.50 16.75 6.95
N ARG A 134 3.35 17.18 7.47
CA ARG A 134 2.85 16.73 8.78
C ARG A 134 2.66 15.21 8.81
N ILE A 135 2.07 14.63 7.76
CA ILE A 135 1.81 13.19 7.68
C ILE A 135 3.12 12.41 7.61
N LEU A 136 4.08 12.84 6.80
CA LEU A 136 5.38 12.16 6.69
C LEU A 136 6.17 12.22 8.00
N ARG A 137 6.20 13.38 8.67
CA ARG A 137 6.86 13.51 9.98
C ARG A 137 6.26 12.53 10.99
N ALA A 138 4.92 12.45 11.05
CA ALA A 138 4.25 11.50 11.92
C ALA A 138 4.53 10.04 11.52
N THR A 139 4.59 9.72 10.22
CA THR A 139 4.94 8.39 9.74
C THR A 139 6.39 8.01 10.04
N ILE A 140 7.33 8.96 9.99
CA ILE A 140 8.73 8.75 10.41
C ILE A 140 8.78 8.39 11.90
N VAL A 141 8.03 9.10 12.74
CA VAL A 141 7.93 8.77 14.17
C VAL A 141 7.32 7.38 14.38
N GLU A 142 6.28 7.02 13.63
CA GLU A 142 5.57 5.73 13.76
C GLU A 142 6.39 4.53 13.28
N ARG A 143 7.12 4.67 12.17
CA ARG A 143 7.89 3.59 11.53
C ARG A 143 9.35 3.54 11.99
N GLY A 144 9.85 4.64 12.54
CA GLY A 144 11.20 4.80 13.04
C GLY A 144 12.19 5.38 12.02
N HIS A 145 13.22 6.04 12.54
CA HIS A 145 14.26 6.71 11.75
C HIS A 145 15.08 5.77 10.86
N ALA A 146 15.23 4.49 11.24
CA ALA A 146 15.92 3.51 10.38
C ALA A 146 15.17 3.28 9.06
N TRP A 147 13.83 3.16 9.12
CA TRP A 147 12.99 3.09 7.93
C TRP A 147 13.10 4.39 7.13
N ALA A 148 13.03 5.54 7.80
CA ALA A 148 13.12 6.84 7.14
C ALA A 148 14.44 7.04 6.39
N ALA A 149 15.56 6.60 6.99
CA ALA A 149 16.88 6.66 6.37
C ALA A 149 16.98 5.79 5.11
N LEU A 150 16.40 4.59 5.12
CA LEU A 150 16.35 3.73 3.93
C LEU A 150 15.57 4.39 2.79
N VAL A 151 14.35 4.87 3.07
CA VAL A 151 13.53 5.52 2.05
C VAL A 151 14.18 6.82 1.57
N ALA A 152 14.81 7.59 2.46
CA ALA A 152 15.55 8.79 2.09
C ALA A 152 16.74 8.48 1.17
N ALA A 153 17.45 7.37 1.39
CA ALA A 153 18.53 6.94 0.52
C ALA A 153 18.02 6.55 -0.88
N ASP A 154 16.91 5.83 -0.96
CA ASP A 154 16.26 5.48 -2.24
C ASP A 154 15.81 6.72 -3.01
N VAL A 155 15.15 7.67 -2.32
CA VAL A 155 14.71 8.93 -2.91
C VAL A 155 15.90 9.79 -3.37
N ALA A 156 16.98 9.86 -2.57
CA ALA A 156 18.18 10.60 -2.92
C ALA A 156 18.90 10.03 -4.15
N ALA A 157 18.65 8.77 -4.54
CA ALA A 157 19.20 8.18 -5.74
C ALA A 157 18.53 8.69 -7.04
N TYR A 158 17.32 9.27 -6.95
CA TYR A 158 16.61 9.78 -8.11
C TYR A 158 17.37 10.93 -8.79
N PRO A 159 17.43 10.97 -10.15
CA PRO A 159 18.09 12.04 -10.89
C PRO A 159 17.72 13.46 -10.42
N VAL A 160 16.43 13.74 -10.24
CA VAL A 160 15.97 15.08 -9.81
C VAL A 160 16.44 15.44 -8.40
N GLN A 161 16.51 14.48 -7.48
CA GLN A 161 16.98 14.70 -6.12
C GLN A 161 18.50 14.86 -6.04
N ARG A 162 19.25 14.08 -6.84
CA ARG A 162 20.71 14.25 -6.98
C ARG A 162 21.07 15.62 -7.52
N ALA A 163 20.35 16.11 -8.53
CA ALA A 163 20.56 17.44 -9.10
C ALA A 163 20.35 18.55 -8.07
N LEU A 164 19.39 18.38 -7.15
CA LEU A 164 19.11 19.32 -6.06
C LEU A 164 19.99 19.12 -4.82
N GLN A 165 20.86 18.10 -4.80
CA GLN A 165 21.68 17.70 -3.66
C GLN A 165 20.86 17.47 -2.37
N GLN A 166 19.60 17.06 -2.53
CA GLN A 166 18.70 16.80 -1.42
C GLN A 166 18.93 15.38 -0.89
N THR A 167 19.15 15.26 0.42
CA THR A 167 19.43 13.99 1.10
C THR A 167 18.78 13.96 2.48
N GLY A 168 18.73 12.76 3.08
CA GLY A 168 18.18 12.57 4.43
C GLY A 168 16.67 12.83 4.51
N GLU A 169 16.16 12.92 5.74
CA GLU A 169 14.72 13.05 6.00
C GLU A 169 14.12 14.35 5.43
N SER A 170 14.86 15.45 5.44
CA SER A 170 14.40 16.71 4.84
C SER A 170 14.25 16.61 3.33
N GLY A 171 15.20 15.96 2.64
CA GLY A 171 15.11 15.70 1.20
C GLY A 171 13.95 14.77 0.86
N LEU A 172 13.76 13.70 1.66
CA LEU A 172 12.61 12.81 1.57
C LEU A 172 11.27 13.56 1.66
N ILE A 173 11.12 14.43 2.67
CA ILE A 173 9.90 15.23 2.86
C ILE A 173 9.69 16.18 1.67
N ALA A 174 10.73 16.94 1.29
CA ALA A 174 10.65 17.89 0.18
C ALA A 174 10.25 17.21 -1.14
N PHE A 175 10.85 16.06 -1.44
CA PHE A 175 10.49 15.24 -2.60
C PHE A 175 9.01 14.88 -2.62
N PHE A 176 8.48 14.37 -1.50
CA PHE A 176 7.10 13.93 -1.47
C PHE A 176 6.12 15.11 -1.48
N VAL A 177 6.42 16.21 -0.80
CA VAL A 177 5.63 17.46 -0.89
C VAL A 177 5.50 17.88 -2.35
N GLU A 178 6.62 17.99 -3.07
CA GLU A 178 6.61 18.36 -4.48
C GLU A 178 5.86 17.32 -5.33
N SER A 179 6.09 16.03 -5.10
CA SER A 179 5.40 14.97 -5.84
C SER A 179 3.87 15.06 -5.70
N GLN A 180 3.36 15.43 -4.52
CA GLN A 180 1.92 15.54 -4.30
C GLN A 180 1.34 16.82 -4.91
N LEU A 181 2.12 17.90 -5.01
CA LEU A 181 1.73 19.07 -5.80
C LEU A 181 1.57 18.69 -7.29
N GLN A 182 2.51 17.89 -7.82
CA GLN A 182 2.41 17.37 -9.19
C GLN A 182 1.18 16.46 -9.37
N LEU A 183 0.90 15.55 -8.43
CA LEU A 183 -0.31 14.74 -8.44
C LEU A 183 -1.57 15.62 -8.44
N ALA A 184 -1.64 16.61 -7.56
CA ALA A 184 -2.79 17.51 -7.47
C ALA A 184 -3.03 18.24 -8.81
N MET A 185 -1.97 18.72 -9.46
CA MET A 185 -2.06 19.33 -10.80
C MET A 185 -2.53 18.34 -11.86
N ILE A 186 -1.95 17.14 -11.93
CA ILE A 186 -2.39 16.10 -12.89
C ILE A 186 -3.85 15.71 -12.65
N ALA A 187 -4.26 15.61 -11.40
CA ALA A 187 -5.62 15.26 -11.02
C ALA A 187 -6.65 16.33 -11.43
N THR A 188 -6.27 17.59 -11.69
CA THR A 188 -7.19 18.59 -12.27
C THR A 188 -7.57 18.31 -13.71
N GLY A 189 -6.66 17.68 -14.48
CA GLY A 189 -6.89 17.28 -15.87
C GLY A 189 -7.41 15.85 -16.02
N TYR A 190 -7.68 15.15 -14.92
CA TYR A 190 -8.16 13.77 -14.94
C TYR A 190 -9.59 13.71 -15.52
N PRO A 191 -9.82 13.01 -16.65
CA PRO A 191 -11.08 13.13 -17.39
C PRO A 191 -12.20 12.24 -16.86
N PHE A 192 -11.97 11.49 -15.77
CA PHE A 192 -12.94 10.55 -15.20
C PHE A 192 -13.37 10.96 -13.79
N ALA A 193 -14.18 10.12 -13.15
CA ALA A 193 -14.67 10.38 -11.80
C ALA A 193 -13.52 10.54 -10.81
N ARG A 194 -13.64 11.49 -9.89
CA ARG A 194 -12.65 11.76 -8.85
C ARG A 194 -13.35 11.94 -7.51
N LEU A 195 -12.79 11.33 -6.47
CA LEU A 195 -13.18 11.52 -5.08
C LEU A 195 -11.96 11.98 -4.30
N ASP A 196 -12.02 13.20 -3.76
CA ASP A 196 -10.99 13.70 -2.85
C ASP A 196 -11.38 13.38 -1.40
N ILE A 197 -10.41 12.89 -0.62
CA ILE A 197 -10.57 12.67 0.81
C ILE A 197 -9.39 13.35 1.51
N ASP A 198 -9.67 14.36 2.35
CA ASP A 198 -8.64 14.98 3.17
C ASP A 198 -8.30 14.06 4.34
N THR A 199 -7.07 13.52 4.35
CA THR A 199 -6.60 12.57 5.37
C THR A 199 -5.77 13.22 6.48
N THR A 200 -5.65 14.55 6.50
CA THR A 200 -4.79 15.31 7.42
C THR A 200 -5.10 15.04 8.90
N SER A 201 -6.37 14.92 9.28
CA SER A 201 -6.77 14.70 10.68
C SER A 201 -6.55 13.26 11.17
N ARG A 202 -6.19 12.34 10.26
CA ARG A 202 -6.08 10.90 10.48
C ARG A 202 -7.33 10.24 11.10
N ASP A 203 -8.52 10.77 10.80
CA ASP A 203 -9.81 10.15 11.14
C ASP A 203 -10.12 8.95 10.22
N TRP A 204 -9.43 7.84 10.46
CA TRP A 204 -9.54 6.65 9.62
C TRP A 204 -10.97 6.11 9.51
N ALA A 205 -11.73 6.15 10.60
CA ALA A 205 -13.12 5.69 10.61
C ALA A 205 -14.01 6.59 9.74
N GLY A 206 -13.86 7.91 9.85
CA GLY A 206 -14.56 8.86 8.99
C GLY A 206 -14.24 8.67 7.51
N TYR A 207 -12.97 8.49 7.16
CA TYR A 207 -12.56 8.29 5.75
C TYR A 207 -13.09 6.98 5.17
N GLN A 208 -13.09 5.91 5.95
CA GLN A 208 -13.68 4.62 5.59
C GLN A 208 -15.18 4.75 5.30
N ALA A 209 -15.91 5.47 6.16
CA ALA A 209 -17.34 5.73 5.98
C ALA A 209 -17.62 6.54 4.71
N VAL A 210 -16.85 7.62 4.47
CA VAL A 210 -16.96 8.44 3.25
C VAL A 210 -16.73 7.59 2.00
N LEU A 211 -15.67 6.77 2.00
CA LEU A 211 -15.32 5.92 0.87
C LEU A 211 -16.39 4.87 0.58
N CYS A 212 -16.91 4.20 1.62
CA CYS A 212 -17.99 3.23 1.47
C CYS A 212 -19.27 3.89 0.94
N ALA A 213 -19.65 5.04 1.51
CA ALA A 213 -20.83 5.79 1.08
C ALA A 213 -20.74 6.23 -0.39
N ALA A 214 -19.59 6.74 -0.83
CA ALA A 214 -19.36 7.17 -2.21
C ALA A 214 -19.52 6.02 -3.23
N LEU A 215 -19.27 4.79 -2.80
CA LEU A 215 -19.38 3.59 -3.62
C LEU A 215 -20.65 2.77 -3.37
N GLY A 216 -21.57 3.29 -2.56
CA GLY A 216 -22.84 2.63 -2.25
C GLY A 216 -22.68 1.33 -1.45
N VAL A 217 -21.57 1.20 -0.71
CA VAL A 217 -21.29 0.06 0.16
C VAL A 217 -21.70 0.43 1.57
N ARG A 218 -22.46 -0.44 2.24
CA ARG A 218 -22.71 -0.30 3.67
C ARG A 218 -21.51 -0.89 4.40
N PRO A 219 -20.79 -0.12 5.24
CA PRO A 219 -19.72 -0.69 6.03
C PRO A 219 -20.32 -1.71 6.99
N ASN A 220 -19.80 -2.93 6.96
CA ASN A 220 -20.05 -3.90 7.99
C ASN A 220 -19.27 -3.49 9.23
N GLU A 221 -19.97 -3.46 10.36
CA GLU A 221 -19.28 -3.34 11.63
C GLU A 221 -18.45 -4.61 11.85
N PRO A 222 -17.17 -4.49 12.24
CA PRO A 222 -16.39 -5.65 12.60
C PRO A 222 -17.12 -6.38 13.73
N ALA A 223 -17.31 -7.68 13.57
CA ALA A 223 -17.83 -8.49 14.67
C ALA A 223 -16.93 -8.30 15.90
N PRO A 224 -17.50 -8.16 17.11
CA PRO A 224 -16.70 -8.05 18.31
C PRO A 224 -15.76 -9.26 18.40
N PHE A 225 -14.49 -8.99 18.63
CA PHE A 225 -13.52 -10.05 18.80
C PHE A 225 -13.69 -10.63 20.21
N GLU A 226 -14.10 -11.89 20.30
CA GLU A 226 -14.51 -12.52 21.56
C GLU A 226 -13.33 -12.96 22.44
N ASP A 227 -12.12 -13.06 21.89
CA ASP A 227 -10.97 -13.61 22.60
C ASP A 227 -10.09 -12.53 23.24
N ASN A 228 -9.28 -12.89 24.24
CA ASN A 228 -8.39 -11.93 24.89
C ASN A 228 -7.17 -11.62 24.01
N LEU A 229 -7.07 -10.41 23.47
CA LEU A 229 -5.95 -10.01 22.60
C LEU A 229 -4.57 -10.18 23.26
N SER A 230 -4.45 -10.07 24.58
CA SER A 230 -3.16 -10.20 25.27
C SER A 230 -2.54 -11.59 25.11
N GLN A 231 -3.33 -12.61 24.79
CA GLN A 231 -2.81 -13.97 24.60
C GLN A 231 -1.95 -14.11 23.33
N TYR A 232 -2.12 -13.23 22.34
CA TYR A 232 -1.33 -13.24 21.10
C TYR A 232 -0.05 -12.42 21.22
N ALA A 233 0.11 -11.66 22.31
CA ALA A 233 1.27 -10.82 22.55
C ALA A 233 2.52 -11.66 22.84
N GLY A 234 3.66 -11.30 22.29
CA GLY A 234 4.92 -11.98 22.57
C GLY A 234 5.97 -11.77 21.49
N ILE A 235 7.15 -12.32 21.74
CA ILE A 235 8.23 -12.38 20.77
C ILE A 235 8.17 -13.76 20.10
N TYR A 236 8.18 -13.79 18.79
CA TYR A 236 8.11 -15.00 17.98
C TYR A 236 9.44 -15.22 17.26
N GLN A 237 10.01 -16.40 17.46
CA GLN A 237 11.33 -16.76 16.99
C GLN A 237 11.23 -17.61 15.72
N PRO A 238 11.78 -17.15 14.58
CA PRO A 238 11.89 -18.00 13.40
C PRO A 238 12.70 -19.28 13.67
N PRO A 239 12.32 -20.41 13.05
CA PRO A 239 12.97 -21.70 13.29
C PRO A 239 14.38 -21.76 12.72
N ASN A 240 15.13 -22.78 13.11
CA ASN A 240 16.42 -23.09 12.48
C ASN A 240 16.20 -23.43 10.99
N GLY A 241 17.05 -22.90 10.10
CA GLY A 241 16.90 -23.08 8.64
C GLY A 241 16.02 -22.04 7.95
N PHE A 242 15.46 -21.08 8.70
CA PHE A 242 14.75 -19.93 8.13
C PHE A 242 15.70 -19.04 7.30
N PRO A 243 15.28 -18.45 6.17
CA PRO A 243 16.16 -17.63 5.32
C PRO A 243 16.85 -16.51 6.11
N ASP A 244 18.17 -16.36 5.93
CA ASP A 244 19.00 -15.47 6.75
C ASP A 244 18.50 -14.01 6.76
N ALA A 245 18.02 -13.52 5.61
CA ALA A 245 17.47 -12.17 5.46
C ALA A 245 16.28 -11.88 6.38
N TYR A 246 15.58 -12.92 6.83
CA TYR A 246 14.36 -12.83 7.63
C TYR A 246 14.48 -13.52 9.00
N ARG A 247 15.65 -14.09 9.34
CA ARG A 247 15.89 -14.83 10.59
C ARG A 247 16.10 -13.88 11.77
N GLN A 248 15.14 -12.98 11.98
CA GLN A 248 15.07 -12.10 13.13
C GLN A 248 13.76 -12.35 13.88
N PRO A 249 13.78 -12.34 15.23
CA PRO A 249 12.55 -12.38 16.00
C PRO A 249 11.66 -11.20 15.62
N PHE A 250 10.35 -11.40 15.73
CA PHE A 250 9.38 -10.32 15.60
C PHE A 250 8.44 -10.34 16.79
N GLN A 251 7.82 -9.19 17.05
CA GLN A 251 7.00 -8.98 18.24
C GLN A 251 5.55 -8.68 17.84
N VAL A 252 4.62 -9.25 18.59
CA VAL A 252 3.23 -8.82 18.62
C VAL A 252 2.94 -8.15 19.95
N GLU A 253 2.38 -6.95 19.91
CA GLU A 253 2.09 -6.12 21.09
C GLU A 253 0.61 -5.74 21.12
N PRO A 254 -0.07 -5.81 22.28
CA PRO A 254 -1.41 -5.27 22.43
C PRO A 254 -1.33 -3.75 22.57
N VAL A 255 -2.09 -3.02 21.75
CA VAL A 255 -2.13 -1.55 21.79
C VAL A 255 -3.59 -1.11 21.72
N GLY A 256 -4.08 -0.57 22.83
CA GLY A 256 -5.48 -0.19 22.98
C GLY A 256 -6.40 -1.41 22.84
N ASP A 257 -7.27 -1.38 21.84
CA ASP A 257 -8.24 -2.42 21.48
C ASP A 257 -7.76 -3.34 20.35
N GLY A 258 -6.47 -3.28 19.98
CA GLY A 258 -5.93 -4.04 18.86
C GLY A 258 -4.54 -4.62 19.12
N LEU A 259 -3.97 -5.21 18.07
CA LEU A 259 -2.61 -5.76 18.06
C LEU A 259 -1.74 -5.02 17.06
N ARG A 260 -0.45 -4.90 17.39
CA ARG A 260 0.60 -4.39 16.52
C ARG A 260 1.65 -5.46 16.26
N LEU A 261 2.05 -5.58 15.00
CA LEU A 261 3.14 -6.44 14.55
C LEU A 261 4.39 -5.59 14.28
N HIS A 262 5.51 -6.00 14.89
CA HIS A 262 6.81 -5.35 14.79
C HIS A 262 7.84 -6.35 14.26
N MET A 263 8.28 -6.13 13.02
CA MET A 263 9.35 -6.88 12.36
C MET A 263 10.66 -6.12 12.49
N GLY A 264 11.80 -6.79 12.28
CA GLY A 264 13.12 -6.15 12.35
C GLY A 264 13.29 -4.95 11.42
N PHE A 265 12.71 -5.01 10.22
CA PHE A 265 12.82 -3.99 9.18
C PHE A 265 11.57 -3.10 9.02
N MET A 266 10.46 -3.45 9.69
CA MET A 266 9.19 -2.70 9.61
C MET A 266 8.45 -2.80 10.93
N ARG A 267 8.05 -1.66 11.50
CA ARG A 267 7.37 -1.61 12.81
C ARG A 267 5.91 -1.17 12.67
N ASN A 268 5.12 -1.53 13.68
CA ASN A 268 3.81 -0.94 13.95
C ASN A 268 2.71 -1.25 12.91
N PHE A 269 2.74 -2.44 12.31
CA PHE A 269 1.62 -2.91 11.49
C PHE A 269 0.41 -3.19 12.36
N ARG A 270 -0.73 -2.57 12.07
CA ARG A 270 -1.98 -2.92 12.73
C ARG A 270 -2.45 -4.28 12.26
N LEU A 271 -2.84 -5.13 13.19
CA LEU A 271 -3.53 -6.39 12.91
C LEU A 271 -5.03 -6.19 13.14
N ALA A 272 -5.85 -6.66 12.19
CA ALA A 272 -7.30 -6.68 12.33
C ALA A 272 -7.80 -8.13 12.34
N PRO A 273 -8.65 -8.52 13.30
CA PRO A 273 -9.13 -9.90 13.39
C PRO A 273 -9.93 -10.29 12.15
N LEU A 274 -9.73 -11.53 11.69
CA LEU A 274 -10.50 -12.19 10.64
C LEU A 274 -11.24 -13.41 11.21
N ALA A 275 -10.54 -14.16 12.06
CA ALA A 275 -11.06 -15.28 12.83
C ALA A 275 -10.30 -15.32 14.16
N ARG A 276 -10.65 -16.27 15.04
CA ARG A 276 -10.00 -16.43 16.35
C ARG A 276 -8.48 -16.38 16.27
N ASP A 277 -7.87 -17.13 15.36
CA ASP A 277 -6.41 -17.22 15.25
C ASP A 277 -5.86 -16.65 13.94
N ARG A 278 -6.64 -15.85 13.22
CA ARG A 278 -6.24 -15.23 11.95
C ARG A 278 -6.48 -13.73 11.96
N PHE A 279 -5.46 -12.98 11.57
CA PHE A 279 -5.49 -11.53 11.55
C PHE A 279 -4.95 -11.00 10.22
N ALA A 280 -5.67 -10.08 9.59
CA ALA A 280 -5.18 -9.33 8.45
C ALA A 280 -4.10 -8.34 8.90
N ILE A 281 -3.00 -8.24 8.15
CA ILE A 281 -2.05 -7.15 8.28
C ILE A 281 -2.63 -5.95 7.51
N ILE A 282 -2.97 -4.88 8.24
CA ILE A 282 -3.58 -3.69 7.63
C ILE A 282 -2.57 -3.01 6.68
N GLY A 283 -3.01 -2.78 5.45
CA GLY A 283 -2.21 -2.22 4.36
C GLY A 283 -1.32 -3.24 3.65
N ARG A 284 -1.51 -4.54 3.86
CA ARG A 284 -0.80 -5.62 3.17
C ARG A 284 -1.76 -6.75 2.76
N PRO A 285 -1.54 -7.44 1.62
CA PRO A 285 -2.30 -8.63 1.20
C PRO A 285 -1.79 -9.87 1.95
N LEU A 286 -1.53 -9.74 3.25
CA LEU A 286 -0.92 -10.76 4.09
C LEU A 286 -1.71 -10.92 5.39
N GLU A 287 -1.66 -12.10 5.95
CA GLU A 287 -2.32 -12.45 7.20
C GLU A 287 -1.34 -13.11 8.16
N VAL A 288 -1.57 -12.90 9.46
CA VAL A 288 -0.91 -13.61 10.54
C VAL A 288 -1.84 -14.72 11.02
N GLU A 289 -1.32 -15.95 11.06
CA GLU A 289 -2.01 -17.12 11.60
C GLU A 289 -1.32 -17.57 12.88
N PHE A 290 -2.02 -17.54 14.02
CA PHE A 290 -1.51 -17.99 15.31
C PHE A 290 -1.78 -19.48 15.51
N ILE A 291 -0.88 -20.15 16.21
CA ILE A 291 -0.95 -21.58 16.50
C ILE A 291 -1.17 -21.77 17.99
N ARG A 292 -2.07 -22.70 18.33
CA ARG A 292 -2.36 -23.08 19.71
C ARG A 292 -1.87 -24.49 20.01
N ASP A 293 -1.51 -24.71 21.27
CA ASP A 293 -1.26 -26.05 21.81
C ASP A 293 -2.57 -26.79 22.16
N ASP A 294 -2.46 -28.02 22.64
CA ASP A 294 -3.61 -28.86 23.04
C ASP A 294 -4.41 -28.27 24.22
N GLU A 295 -3.80 -27.38 25.00
CA GLU A 295 -4.44 -26.66 26.10
C GLU A 295 -5.13 -25.37 25.61
N GLY A 296 -5.09 -25.09 24.31
CA GLY A 296 -5.69 -23.93 23.68
C GLY A 296 -4.89 -22.64 23.87
N ARG A 297 -3.62 -22.69 24.30
CA ARG A 297 -2.76 -21.50 24.48
C ARG A 297 -2.00 -21.19 23.20
N VAL A 298 -1.88 -19.91 22.85
CA VAL A 298 -1.07 -19.49 21.70
C VAL A 298 0.41 -19.79 21.96
N CYS A 299 0.97 -20.72 21.20
CA CYS A 299 2.35 -21.22 21.33
C CYS A 299 3.24 -20.85 20.13
N GLY A 300 2.67 -20.35 19.04
CA GLY A 300 3.43 -19.95 17.87
C GLY A 300 2.62 -19.12 16.88
N VAL A 301 3.25 -18.81 15.76
CA VAL A 301 2.67 -18.01 14.68
C VAL A 301 3.31 -18.41 13.36
N ILE A 302 2.57 -18.30 12.26
CA ILE A 302 3.08 -18.55 10.92
C ILE A 302 3.65 -17.25 10.36
N TYR A 303 4.90 -17.32 9.90
CA TYR A 303 5.58 -16.17 9.33
C TYR A 303 4.90 -15.73 8.01
N PRO A 304 4.45 -14.46 7.89
CA PRO A 304 3.55 -14.08 6.81
C PRO A 304 4.26 -13.57 5.54
N PHE A 305 5.58 -13.36 5.55
CA PHE A 305 6.31 -12.71 4.43
C PHE A 305 7.17 -13.66 3.57
N VAL A 306 6.99 -14.99 3.68
CA VAL A 306 7.61 -15.92 2.72
C VAL A 306 6.51 -16.60 1.91
N PRO A 307 6.30 -16.19 0.65
CA PRO A 307 5.35 -16.85 -0.24
C PRO A 307 5.68 -18.34 -0.35
N ASP A 308 4.64 -19.17 -0.45
CA ASP A 308 4.72 -20.61 -0.70
C ASP A 308 5.39 -21.48 0.38
N GLN A 309 5.85 -20.89 1.49
CA GLN A 309 6.47 -21.63 2.59
C GLN A 309 5.86 -21.24 3.94
N ARG A 310 5.36 -22.23 4.67
CA ARG A 310 4.81 -22.06 6.02
C ARG A 310 5.92 -22.33 7.03
N PHE A 311 6.35 -21.28 7.71
CA PHE A 311 7.31 -21.40 8.81
C PHE A 311 6.64 -21.07 10.13
N VAL A 312 6.68 -22.02 11.05
CA VAL A 312 6.20 -21.83 12.41
C VAL A 312 7.27 -21.13 13.22
N CYS A 313 6.96 -19.93 13.70
CA CYS A 313 7.79 -19.19 14.65
C CYS A 313 7.27 -19.45 16.06
N GLU A 314 8.13 -20.00 16.92
CA GLU A 314 7.78 -20.35 18.29
C GLU A 314 7.65 -19.08 19.15
N ARG A 315 6.62 -19.04 19.98
CA ARG A 315 6.46 -17.96 20.96
C ARG A 315 7.50 -18.13 22.05
N GLN A 316 8.37 -17.15 22.22
CA GLN A 316 9.22 -17.05 23.39
C GLN A 316 8.38 -16.60 24.57
N VAL A 317 8.36 -17.42 25.63
CA VAL A 317 7.77 -17.05 26.91
C VAL A 317 8.53 -15.83 27.41
N THR A 318 7.86 -14.68 27.45
CA THR A 318 8.41 -13.49 28.08
C THR A 318 8.37 -13.77 29.58
N VAL A 319 9.56 -13.94 30.20
CA VAL A 319 9.72 -14.11 31.66
C VAL A 319 9.30 -12.84 32.38
#